data_AF-M3Y8Z5-F1
#
_entry.id   AF-M3Y8Z5-F1
#
_cell.length_a   1.000
_cell.length_b   1.000
_cell.length_c   1.000
_cell.angle_alpha   90.00
_cell.angle_beta   90.00
_cell.angle_gamma   90.00
#
_symmetry.space_group_name_H-M   'P 1'
#
loop_
_entity.id
_entity.type
_entity.pdbx_description
1 polymer ?
#
loop_
_entity_poly.entity_id
_entity_poly.type
_entity_poly.pdbx_seq_one_letter_code
_entity_poly.pdbx_strand_id
1 'polypeptide(L)'
;MSNEMSFSFSTNSARLASLFGLDQASAGHGNEFFQYTAPKQPKKGPGAAATGNLAPAKAALPPAGTFTVLVAAAVHAYRYTNGQYVKQGKFGAAVLGNHTAREYKILLYISQQQSVTVARIHLNFELMVRPNNYSTFYDDQRQNWSIMFESEKAAVEFNKQVILTYSSCERPGFPLILGNCMENSQPALFC
;
A
#
# COMPACT_ATOMS: atom_id res chain seq x y z
N MET A 1 -34.53 30.03 38.03
CA MET A 1 -34.27 28.79 38.80
C MET A 1 -33.80 27.74 37.81
N SER A 2 -32.48 27.55 37.71
CA SER A 2 -31.88 26.41 37.03
C SER A 2 -32.18 25.13 37.82
N ASN A 3 -32.34 24.00 37.15
CA ASN A 3 -31.97 22.68 37.66
C ASN A 3 -31.89 21.67 36.50
N GLU A 4 -30.66 21.51 36.02
CA GLU A 4 -29.91 20.28 35.73
C GLU A 4 -30.66 18.97 35.40
N MET A 5 -30.31 18.45 34.23
CA MET A 5 -30.63 17.14 33.68
C MET A 5 -29.79 16.04 34.36
N SER A 6 -30.45 15.08 34.99
CA SER A 6 -29.85 13.79 35.36
C SER A 6 -30.76 12.68 34.86
N PHE A 7 -30.25 11.88 33.93
CA PHE A 7 -30.92 10.69 33.43
C PHE A 7 -29.99 9.49 33.63
N SER A 8 -30.03 8.95 34.84
CA SER A 8 -29.50 7.63 35.15
C SER A 8 -30.49 6.57 34.65
N PHE A 9 -30.04 5.71 33.74
CA PHE A 9 -30.67 4.39 33.57
C PHE A 9 -29.70 3.29 33.96
N SER A 10 -30.14 2.51 34.96
CA SER A 10 -29.56 1.25 35.39
C SER A 10 -29.53 0.23 34.25
N THR A 11 -28.40 -0.47 34.17
CA THR A 11 -28.24 -1.74 33.47
C THR A 11 -29.25 -2.76 34.00
N ASN A 12 -30.08 -3.33 33.12
CA ASN A 12 -30.69 -4.63 33.34
C ASN A 12 -30.75 -5.41 32.01
N SER A 13 -29.83 -6.37 31.92
CA SER A 13 -29.69 -7.37 30.88
C SER A 13 -30.97 -8.21 30.73
N ALA A 14 -31.53 -8.28 29.52
CA ALA A 14 -32.58 -9.23 29.19
C ALA A 14 -32.52 -9.73 27.73
N ARG A 15 -32.26 -11.05 27.61
CA ARG A 15 -32.81 -12.00 26.62
C ARG A 15 -32.36 -11.90 25.16
N LEU A 16 -31.28 -12.61 24.83
CA LEU A 16 -30.98 -13.10 23.46
C LEU A 16 -30.72 -14.62 23.40
N ALA A 17 -31.22 -15.39 24.37
CA ALA A 17 -31.12 -16.85 24.38
C ALA A 17 -32.18 -17.55 23.48
N SER A 18 -32.96 -16.81 22.69
CA SER A 18 -34.06 -17.32 21.85
C SER A 18 -33.79 -17.27 20.34
N LEU A 19 -32.53 -17.32 19.90
CA LEU A 19 -32.18 -17.37 18.47
C LEU A 19 -31.58 -18.69 18.00
N PHE A 20 -31.35 -19.65 18.91
CA PHE A 20 -30.96 -21.00 18.54
C PHE A 20 -32.13 -21.94 18.81
N GLY A 21 -33.19 -21.74 18.02
CA GLY A 21 -34.29 -22.67 17.90
C GLY A 21 -33.79 -23.97 17.30
N LEU A 22 -33.77 -24.98 18.16
CA LEU A 22 -33.77 -26.40 17.85
C LEU A 22 -34.93 -26.72 16.89
N ASP A 23 -34.64 -27.29 15.73
CA ASP A 23 -35.61 -28.14 15.03
C ASP A 23 -34.93 -29.43 14.57
N GLN A 24 -35.56 -30.54 14.94
CA GLN A 24 -35.10 -31.90 14.82
C GLN A 24 -35.95 -32.60 13.74
N ALA A 25 -35.32 -32.87 12.60
CA ALA A 25 -35.56 -33.94 11.63
C ALA A 25 -37.00 -34.27 11.16
N SER A 26 -37.23 -34.21 9.83
CA SER A 26 -37.73 -35.37 9.08
C SER A 26 -37.60 -35.21 7.55
N ALA A 27 -36.99 -36.25 6.96
CA ALA A 27 -37.25 -36.89 5.66
C ALA A 27 -37.66 -36.08 4.41
N GLY A 28 -36.87 -36.23 3.34
CA GLY A 28 -37.37 -36.14 1.96
C GLY A 28 -36.43 -35.44 0.98
N HIS A 29 -35.72 -36.24 0.18
CA HIS A 29 -35.09 -35.91 -1.11
C HIS A 29 -34.33 -34.57 -1.29
N GLY A 30 -33.00 -34.66 -1.45
CA GLY A 30 -32.23 -33.58 -2.07
C GLY A 30 -30.70 -33.75 -2.02
N ASN A 31 -30.10 -34.00 -3.19
CA ASN A 31 -28.70 -33.74 -3.60
C ASN A 31 -27.52 -34.32 -2.77
N GLU A 32 -27.05 -35.51 -3.19
CA GLU A 32 -25.75 -36.15 -2.84
C GLU A 32 -24.49 -35.40 -3.36
N PHE A 33 -24.54 -34.07 -3.50
CA PHE A 33 -23.41 -33.29 -4.06
C PHE A 33 -22.66 -32.42 -3.04
N PHE A 34 -23.07 -32.47 -1.77
CA PHE A 34 -22.36 -31.83 -0.65
C PHE A 34 -21.98 -32.84 0.43
N GLN A 35 -21.56 -34.05 0.03
CA GLN A 35 -20.90 -34.97 0.95
C GLN A 35 -19.50 -34.42 1.28
N TYR A 36 -19.39 -33.66 2.36
CA TYR A 36 -18.10 -33.26 2.91
C TYR A 36 -17.37 -34.52 3.43
N THR A 37 -16.45 -35.04 2.63
CA THR A 37 -15.48 -36.04 3.09
C THR A 37 -14.28 -35.30 3.64
N ALA A 38 -14.19 -35.20 4.97
CA ALA A 38 -13.05 -34.60 5.64
C ALA A 38 -11.74 -35.29 5.17
N PRO A 39 -10.73 -34.53 4.71
CA PRO A 39 -9.46 -35.11 4.27
C PRO A 39 -8.85 -35.94 5.41
N LYS A 40 -8.51 -37.20 5.11
CA LYS A 40 -7.86 -38.10 6.07
C LYS A 40 -6.57 -37.46 6.57
N GLN A 41 -6.52 -37.21 7.88
CA GLN A 41 -5.31 -36.75 8.57
C GLN A 41 -4.15 -37.72 8.31
N PRO A 42 -2.98 -37.23 7.84
CA PRO A 42 -1.78 -38.05 7.76
C PRO A 42 -1.35 -38.48 9.18
N LYS A 43 -1.22 -39.79 9.38
CA LYS A 43 -0.83 -40.41 10.66
C LYS A 43 0.63 -40.08 10.99
N LYS A 44 0.84 -39.55 12.20
CA LYS A 44 2.13 -39.31 12.83
C LYS A 44 2.82 -40.67 13.11
N GLY A 45 4.05 -40.83 12.63
CA GLY A 45 4.94 -41.93 13.03
C GLY A 45 5.57 -41.66 14.42
N PRO A 46 5.90 -42.71 15.20
CA PRO A 46 6.18 -42.59 16.64
C PRO A 46 7.67 -42.53 17.02
N GLY A 47 7.92 -41.94 18.20
CA GLY A 47 9.12 -42.10 19.03
C GLY A 47 10.08 -40.90 18.99
N ALA A 48 10.62 -40.36 20.09
CA ALA A 48 10.48 -40.62 21.51
C ALA A 48 11.01 -39.39 22.28
N ALA A 49 10.47 -39.19 23.49
CA ALA A 49 11.03 -38.49 24.67
C ALA A 49 11.98 -37.28 24.50
N ALA A 50 11.60 -36.15 25.10
CA ALA A 50 12.23 -35.62 26.33
C ALA A 50 12.08 -34.08 26.45
N THR A 51 11.51 -33.69 27.59
CA THR A 51 11.85 -32.50 28.41
C THR A 51 11.62 -31.08 27.85
N GLY A 52 10.61 -30.42 28.43
CA GLY A 52 10.68 -29.06 28.97
C GLY A 52 11.20 -27.94 28.08
N ASN A 53 10.28 -27.10 27.58
CA ASN A 53 10.28 -25.67 27.90
C ASN A 53 9.02 -25.00 27.33
N LEU A 54 8.19 -24.47 28.23
CA LEU A 54 7.11 -23.55 27.93
C LEU A 54 7.72 -22.23 27.46
N ALA A 55 7.87 -22.06 26.15
CA ALA A 55 7.99 -20.74 25.56
C ALA A 55 6.57 -20.31 25.12
N PRO A 56 6.04 -19.17 25.59
CA PRO A 56 4.75 -18.69 25.13
C PRO A 56 4.84 -18.43 23.63
N ALA A 57 3.81 -18.89 22.90
CA ALA A 57 3.63 -18.62 21.49
C ALA A 57 3.79 -17.11 21.27
N LYS A 58 4.92 -16.72 20.67
CA LYS A 58 5.15 -15.36 20.22
C LYS A 58 4.07 -15.11 19.18
N ALA A 59 3.07 -14.32 19.55
CA ALA A 59 2.17 -13.70 18.60
C ALA A 59 3.05 -13.16 17.48
N ALA A 60 2.88 -13.70 16.27
CA ALA A 60 3.58 -13.20 15.11
C ALA A 60 3.21 -11.72 15.02
N LEU A 61 4.19 -10.84 15.28
CA LEU A 61 4.04 -9.44 14.96
C LEU A 61 3.62 -9.37 13.49
N PRO A 62 2.66 -8.51 13.11
CA PRO A 62 2.41 -8.25 11.69
C PRO A 62 3.77 -7.95 11.03
N PRO A 63 4.06 -8.50 9.83
CA PRO A 63 5.36 -8.31 9.22
C PRO A 63 5.65 -6.82 9.16
N ALA A 64 6.66 -6.38 9.91
CA ALA A 64 7.19 -5.04 9.86
C ALA A 64 7.81 -4.88 8.47
N GLY A 65 7.01 -4.43 7.50
CA GLY A 65 7.43 -4.44 6.09
C GLY A 65 6.32 -4.22 5.07
N THR A 66 5.04 -4.20 5.46
CA THR A 66 3.96 -3.96 4.49
C THR A 66 3.96 -2.51 4.02
N PHE A 67 4.24 -2.30 2.73
CA PHE A 67 4.05 -1.02 2.07
C PHE A 67 2.58 -0.80 1.76
N THR A 68 2.04 0.38 2.08
CA THR A 68 0.70 0.80 1.71
C THR A 68 0.75 1.71 0.48
N VAL A 69 -0.26 1.62 -0.39
CA VAL A 69 -0.41 2.55 -1.52
C VAL A 69 -0.93 3.88 -0.97
N LEU A 70 -0.17 4.95 -1.16
CA LEU A 70 -0.53 6.30 -0.73
C LEU A 70 -1.29 7.05 -1.83
N VAL A 71 -0.83 6.94 -3.07
CA VAL A 71 -1.51 7.45 -4.26
C VAL A 71 -1.22 6.52 -5.43
N ALA A 72 -2.18 6.38 -6.34
CA ALA A 72 -2.01 5.67 -7.59
C ALA A 72 -2.63 6.45 -8.74
N ALA A 73 -1.96 6.47 -9.89
CA ALA A 73 -2.42 7.14 -11.09
C ALA A 73 -2.12 6.30 -12.34
N ALA A 74 -2.99 6.39 -13.34
CA ALA A 74 -2.70 5.86 -14.67
C ALA A 74 -1.79 6.82 -15.43
N VAL A 75 -0.69 6.31 -15.98
CA VAL A 75 0.32 7.09 -16.69
C VAL A 75 0.76 6.40 -17.96
N HIS A 76 1.24 7.18 -18.93
CA HIS A 76 2.03 6.64 -20.03
C HIS A 76 3.50 6.71 -19.67
N ALA A 77 4.20 5.59 -19.69
CA ALA A 77 5.61 5.54 -19.36
C ALA A 77 6.50 5.51 -20.61
N TYR A 78 7.62 6.17 -20.49
CA TYR A 78 8.67 6.28 -21.49
C TYR A 78 10.00 5.95 -20.81
N ARG A 79 10.81 5.11 -21.45
CA ARG A 79 12.12 4.71 -20.94
C ARG A 79 13.20 5.37 -21.78
N TYR A 80 14.20 5.98 -21.14
CA TYR A 80 15.33 6.56 -21.86
C TYR A 80 16.35 5.49 -22.26
N THR A 81 16.53 5.24 -23.55
CA THR A 81 17.47 4.24 -24.06
C THR A 81 18.18 4.80 -25.30
N ASN A 82 19.51 4.62 -25.38
CA ASN A 82 20.32 5.04 -26.53
C ASN A 82 20.14 6.51 -26.93
N GLY A 83 20.01 7.41 -25.95
CA GLY A 83 19.85 8.84 -26.22
C GLY A 83 18.42 9.32 -26.47
N GLN A 84 17.43 8.41 -26.53
CA GLN A 84 16.04 8.72 -26.86
C GLN A 84 15.05 8.15 -25.85
N TYR A 85 13.90 8.82 -25.68
CA TYR A 85 12.79 8.29 -24.90
C TYR A 85 11.91 7.37 -25.75
N VAL A 86 11.85 6.10 -25.39
CA VAL A 86 11.03 5.08 -26.07
C VAL A 86 9.75 4.86 -25.27
N LYS A 87 8.59 5.01 -25.93
CA LYS A 87 7.27 4.76 -25.33
C LYS A 87 7.12 3.29 -24.97
N GLN A 88 6.87 3.01 -23.69
CA GLN A 88 6.68 1.65 -23.17
C GLN A 88 5.21 1.24 -23.13
N GLY A 89 4.30 2.19 -22.93
CA GLY A 89 2.86 1.94 -22.91
C GLY A 89 2.15 2.65 -21.78
N LYS A 90 0.93 2.20 -21.47
CA LYS A 90 0.13 2.69 -20.36
C LYS A 90 0.33 1.78 -19.14
N PHE A 91 0.79 2.36 -18.04
CA PHE A 91 1.08 1.69 -16.77
C PHE A 91 0.34 2.38 -15.62
N GLY A 92 0.24 1.69 -14.49
CA GLY A 92 -0.06 2.31 -13.21
C GLY A 92 1.23 2.81 -12.55
N ALA A 93 1.19 4.02 -12.00
CA ALA A 93 2.21 4.56 -11.11
C ALA A 93 1.62 4.69 -9.71
N ALA A 94 2.25 4.04 -8.73
CA ALA A 94 1.85 4.14 -7.33
C ALA A 94 3.00 4.65 -6.47
N VAL A 95 2.71 5.58 -5.55
CA VAL A 95 3.61 5.88 -4.44
C VAL A 95 3.23 4.97 -3.29
N LEU A 96 4.21 4.18 -2.86
CA LEU A 96 4.10 3.23 -1.77
C LEU A 96 4.86 3.76 -0.56
N GLY A 97 4.28 3.65 0.63
CA GLY A 97 4.91 4.09 1.88
C GLY A 97 4.82 3.03 2.96
N ASN A 98 5.85 2.94 3.78
CA ASN A 98 5.87 2.20 5.03
C ASN A 98 6.17 3.18 6.16
N HIS A 99 5.13 3.61 6.86
CA HIS A 99 5.26 4.58 7.94
C HIS A 99 6.08 4.06 9.13
N THR A 100 6.02 2.75 9.39
CA THR A 100 6.77 2.11 10.48
C THR A 100 8.28 2.13 10.21
N ALA A 101 8.68 1.84 8.97
CA ALA A 101 10.09 1.83 8.55
C ALA A 101 10.58 3.20 8.04
N ARG A 102 9.69 4.17 7.81
CA ARG A 102 9.94 5.42 7.08
C ARG A 102 10.57 5.19 5.71
N GLU A 103 10.11 4.14 5.03
CA GLU A 103 10.56 3.80 3.67
C GLU A 103 9.47 4.14 2.68
N TYR A 104 9.84 4.84 1.61
CA TYR A 104 8.91 5.25 0.55
C TYR A 104 9.49 4.89 -0.81
N LYS A 105 8.63 4.54 -1.78
CA LYS A 105 9.05 4.16 -3.13
C LYS A 105 7.96 4.45 -4.15
N ILE A 106 8.35 4.76 -5.36
CA ILE A 106 7.49 4.80 -6.53
C ILE A 106 7.55 3.45 -7.23
N LEU A 107 6.39 2.90 -7.58
CA LEU A 107 6.24 1.64 -8.31
C LEU A 107 5.53 1.92 -9.63
N LEU A 108 6.16 1.55 -10.74
CA LEU A 108 5.48 1.42 -12.04
C LEU A 108 5.09 -0.03 -12.26
N TYR A 109 3.84 -0.28 -12.64
CA TYR A 109 3.29 -1.62 -12.81
C TYR A 109 2.27 -1.68 -13.96
N ILE A 110 2.18 -2.83 -14.61
CA ILE A 110 1.15 -3.12 -15.63
C ILE A 110 -0.08 -3.74 -14.96
N SER A 111 0.16 -4.65 -14.01
CA SER A 111 -0.85 -5.33 -13.22
C SER A 111 -0.33 -5.54 -11.79
N GLN A 112 -1.18 -5.97 -10.86
CA GLN A 112 -0.75 -6.22 -9.47
C GLN A 112 0.38 -7.25 -9.36
N GLN A 113 0.50 -8.15 -10.35
CA GLN A 113 1.53 -9.18 -10.40
C GLN A 113 2.73 -8.79 -11.27
N GLN A 114 2.59 -7.74 -12.10
CA GLN A 114 3.62 -7.31 -13.05
C GLN A 114 4.11 -5.90 -12.73
N SER A 115 5.09 -5.81 -11.83
CA SER A 115 5.90 -4.61 -11.61
C SER A 115 6.90 -4.43 -12.75
N VAL A 116 7.02 -3.20 -13.25
CA VAL A 116 7.96 -2.83 -14.32
C VAL A 116 9.24 -2.27 -13.72
N THR A 117 9.13 -1.30 -12.82
CA THR A 117 10.28 -0.72 -12.13
C THR A 117 9.88 -0.15 -10.77
N VAL A 118 10.86 -0.02 -9.88
CA VAL A 118 10.74 0.55 -8.54
C VAL A 118 11.82 1.61 -8.38
N ALA A 119 11.43 2.78 -7.88
CA ALA A 119 12.33 3.86 -7.51
C ALA A 119 12.15 4.18 -6.03
N ARG A 120 13.17 3.94 -5.21
CA ARG A 120 13.13 4.27 -3.78
C ARG A 120 13.26 5.78 -3.60
N ILE A 121 12.40 6.35 -2.78
CA ILE A 121 12.46 7.75 -2.38
C ILE A 121 13.43 7.82 -1.19
N HIS A 122 14.57 8.46 -1.41
CA HIS A 122 15.63 8.70 -0.43
C HIS A 122 16.12 10.15 -0.57
N LEU A 123 17.03 10.62 0.30
CA LEU A 123 17.48 12.02 0.30
C LEU A 123 18.04 12.49 -1.07
N ASN A 124 18.68 11.60 -1.84
CA ASN A 124 19.22 11.97 -3.16
C ASN A 124 18.22 11.70 -4.32
N PHE A 125 16.94 11.49 -4.00
CA PHE A 125 15.94 11.17 -5.01
C PHE A 125 15.49 12.46 -5.71
N GLU A 126 15.58 12.46 -7.03
CA GLU A 126 15.21 13.60 -7.86
C GLU A 126 14.01 13.26 -8.74
N LEU A 127 12.92 14.00 -8.53
CA LEU A 127 11.75 14.00 -9.41
C LEU A 127 11.69 15.34 -10.14
N MET A 128 11.91 15.31 -11.44
CA MET A 128 11.78 16.49 -12.30
C MET A 128 10.36 16.58 -12.84
N VAL A 129 9.58 17.55 -12.34
CA VAL A 129 8.27 17.89 -12.91
C VAL A 129 8.49 18.69 -14.19
N ARG A 130 7.79 18.31 -15.25
CA ARG A 130 7.91 18.88 -16.60
C ARG A 130 6.54 19.39 -17.06
N PRO A 131 6.52 20.41 -17.95
CA PRO A 131 5.28 20.86 -18.57
C PRO A 131 4.54 19.71 -19.30
N ASN A 132 3.24 19.90 -19.55
CA ASN A 132 2.37 18.92 -20.23
C ASN A 132 2.16 17.61 -19.45
N ASN A 133 2.06 17.69 -18.12
CA ASN A 133 1.80 16.54 -17.24
C ASN A 133 2.90 15.46 -17.29
N TYR A 134 4.15 15.83 -17.56
CA TYR A 134 5.27 14.91 -17.51
C TYR A 134 5.98 15.01 -16.16
N SER A 135 6.41 13.87 -15.62
CA SER A 135 7.38 13.82 -14.52
C SER A 135 8.48 12.83 -14.89
N THR A 136 9.73 13.16 -14.60
CA THR A 136 10.89 12.33 -14.94
C THR A 136 11.69 12.02 -13.69
N PHE A 137 12.08 10.76 -13.51
CA PHE A 137 12.84 10.29 -12.36
C PHE A 137 13.78 9.16 -12.75
N TYR A 138 14.72 8.86 -11.85
CA TYR A 138 15.60 7.70 -11.98
C TYR A 138 15.10 6.58 -11.06
N ASP A 139 15.10 5.36 -11.57
CA ASP A 139 14.81 4.18 -10.75
C ASP A 139 16.06 3.67 -10.01
N ASP A 140 15.88 2.60 -9.22
CA ASP A 140 16.96 1.98 -8.45
C ASP A 140 18.09 1.41 -9.33
N GLN A 141 17.82 1.15 -10.61
CA GLN A 141 18.78 0.70 -11.61
C GLN A 141 19.44 1.89 -12.34
N ARG A 142 19.23 3.12 -11.87
CA ARG A 142 19.65 4.38 -12.51
C ARG A 142 19.12 4.53 -13.94
N GLN A 143 18.03 3.83 -14.26
CA GLN A 143 17.34 3.99 -15.52
C GLN A 143 16.46 5.24 -15.44
N ASN A 144 16.62 6.13 -16.40
CA ASN A 144 15.77 7.31 -16.52
C ASN A 144 14.41 6.92 -17.11
N TRP A 145 13.35 7.27 -16.37
CA TRP A 145 11.95 7.07 -16.72
C TRP A 145 11.23 8.40 -16.77
N SER A 146 10.43 8.60 -17.81
CA SER A 146 9.49 9.70 -17.92
C SER A 146 8.07 9.15 -17.92
N ILE A 147 7.21 9.73 -17.09
CA ILE A 147 5.81 9.37 -16.98
C ILE A 147 4.94 10.56 -17.36
N MET A 148 3.92 10.32 -18.18
CA MET A 148 2.94 11.31 -18.58
C MET A 148 1.59 10.97 -17.95
N PHE A 149 1.06 11.86 -17.12
CA PHE A 149 -0.26 11.69 -16.51
C PHE A 149 -1.36 12.05 -17.49
N GLU A 150 -2.51 11.37 -17.37
CA GLU A 150 -3.67 11.64 -18.22
C GLU A 150 -4.36 12.97 -17.88
N SER A 151 -4.15 13.48 -16.66
CA SER A 151 -4.67 14.78 -16.23
C SER A 151 -3.65 15.54 -15.40
N GLU A 152 -3.71 16.87 -15.47
CA GLU A 152 -2.91 17.75 -14.62
C GLU A 152 -3.21 17.54 -13.14
N LYS A 153 -4.50 17.34 -12.81
CA LYS A 153 -4.93 17.03 -11.44
C LYS A 153 -4.20 15.80 -10.88
N ALA A 154 -4.12 14.71 -11.66
CA ALA A 154 -3.42 13.50 -11.24
C ALA A 154 -1.90 13.74 -11.11
N ALA A 155 -1.30 14.51 -12.02
CA ALA A 155 0.11 14.87 -11.92
C ALA A 155 0.41 15.65 -10.63
N VAL A 156 -0.41 16.67 -10.33
CA VAL A 156 -0.26 17.51 -9.14
C VAL A 156 -0.44 16.70 -7.86
N GLU A 157 -1.47 15.86 -7.78
CA GLU A 157 -1.73 15.00 -6.62
C GLU A 157 -0.59 14.01 -6.39
N PHE A 158 -0.09 13.38 -7.46
CA PHE A 158 1.04 12.46 -7.39
C PHE A 158 2.31 13.17 -6.93
N ASN A 159 2.67 14.30 -7.56
CA ASN A 159 3.88 15.06 -7.25
C ASN A 159 3.85 15.60 -5.80
N LYS A 160 2.68 16.09 -5.33
CA LYS A 160 2.47 16.48 -3.94
C LYS A 160 2.74 15.32 -2.98
N GLN A 161 2.21 14.13 -3.29
CA GLN A 161 2.41 12.97 -2.43
C GLN A 161 3.88 12.56 -2.37
N VAL A 162 4.61 12.60 -3.49
CA VAL A 162 6.05 12.33 -3.50
C VAL A 162 6.80 13.29 -2.58
N ILE A 163 6.51 14.59 -2.64
CA ILE A 163 7.12 15.59 -1.76
C ILE A 163 6.81 15.32 -0.29
N LEU A 164 5.56 15.02 0.07
CA LEU A 164 5.17 14.68 1.44
C LEU A 164 5.93 13.46 1.96
N THR A 165 6.09 12.43 1.12
CA THR A 165 6.85 11.23 1.49
C THR A 165 8.35 11.50 1.61
N TYR A 166 8.89 12.36 0.75
CA TYR A 166 10.28 12.80 0.83
C TYR A 166 10.56 13.53 2.16
N SER A 167 9.73 14.51 2.52
CA SER A 167 9.83 15.23 3.80
C SER A 167 9.66 14.29 5.02
N SER A 168 8.89 13.21 4.86
CA SER A 168 8.74 12.19 5.92
C SER A 168 9.96 11.27 6.06
N CYS A 169 10.82 11.22 5.03
CA CYS A 169 12.10 10.50 5.05
C CYS A 169 13.21 11.33 5.71
N GLU A 170 13.11 12.67 5.64
CA GLU A 170 14.05 13.56 6.31
C GLU A 170 13.98 13.42 7.83
N ARG A 171 15.14 13.17 8.45
CA ARG A 171 15.27 13.30 9.90
C ARG A 171 15.32 14.79 10.26
N PRO A 172 14.78 15.21 11.42
CA PRO A 172 14.94 16.59 11.88
C PRO A 172 16.44 16.93 11.97
N GLY A 173 16.92 17.84 11.11
CA GLY A 173 18.32 18.28 11.11
C GLY A 173 18.94 18.72 9.77
N PHE A 174 18.26 18.56 8.63
CA PHE A 174 18.76 19.06 7.33
C PHE A 174 17.74 20.01 6.68
N PRO A 175 18.14 21.24 6.30
CA PRO A 175 17.27 22.14 5.56
C PRO A 175 17.19 21.70 4.08
N LEU A 176 15.97 21.53 3.61
CA LEU A 176 15.62 21.31 2.21
C LEU A 176 16.15 22.45 1.34
N ILE A 177 17.13 22.18 0.45
CA ILE A 177 17.29 22.96 -0.77
C ILE A 177 16.22 22.44 -1.75
N LEU A 178 14.95 22.76 -1.48
CA LEU A 178 13.88 22.56 -2.44
C LEU A 178 13.92 23.74 -3.44
N GLY A 179 14.94 23.75 -4.29
CA GLY A 179 15.05 24.71 -5.37
C GLY A 179 13.97 24.48 -6.43
N ASN A 180 12.95 25.33 -6.43
CA ASN A 180 12.23 25.78 -7.63
C ASN A 180 11.52 24.74 -8.51
N CYS A 181 10.61 23.92 -7.98
CA CYS A 181 9.72 23.10 -8.83
C CYS A 181 8.22 23.35 -8.65
N MET A 182 7.78 24.28 -7.78
CA MET A 182 6.37 24.70 -7.72
C MET A 182 6.13 26.15 -8.16
N GLU A 183 7.18 26.93 -8.41
CA GLU A 183 7.05 28.34 -8.77
C GLU A 183 7.86 28.63 -10.03
N ASN A 184 7.28 28.32 -11.19
CA ASN A 184 7.32 29.14 -12.40
C ASN A 184 6.95 28.30 -13.62
N SER A 185 5.75 28.56 -14.12
CA SER A 185 5.45 28.42 -15.54
C SER A 185 6.15 29.58 -16.27
N GLN A 186 7.38 29.38 -16.77
CA GLN A 186 7.92 29.96 -18.04
C GLN A 186 9.41 29.61 -18.27
N PRO A 187 9.88 29.65 -19.55
CA PRO A 187 11.07 28.93 -20.03
C PRO A 187 12.36 29.77 -19.93
N ALA A 188 13.50 29.15 -20.32
CA ALA A 188 14.86 29.70 -20.47
C ALA A 188 15.75 29.48 -19.21
N LEU A 189 17.02 29.08 -19.28
CA LEU A 189 17.98 28.83 -20.36
C LEU A 189 19.07 27.93 -19.74
N PHE A 190 19.57 26.94 -20.48
CA PHE A 190 20.82 26.26 -20.16
C PHE A 190 21.99 27.20 -20.52
N CYS A 191 22.96 27.33 -19.61
CA CYS A 191 24.36 27.60 -19.89
C CYS A 191 25.17 26.47 -19.25
#